data_AF-A0A0Q9Z6A0-F1
#
_entry.id   AF-A0A0Q9Z6A0-F1
#
_cell.length_a   1.000
_cell.length_b   1.000
_cell.length_c   1.000
_cell.angle_alpha   90.00
_cell.angle_beta   90.00
_cell.angle_gamma   90.00
#
_symmetry.space_group_name_H-M   'P 1'
#
loop_
_entity.id
_entity.type
_entity.pdbx_description
1 polymer ?
#
loop_
_entity_poly.entity_id
_entity_poly.type
_entity_poly.pdbx_seq_one_letter_code
_entity_poly.pdbx_strand_id
1 'polypeptide(L)'
;MLQYIIQAVLFQLGFLLMYELLLKKETFFNINRLYLLVTPLVSLLLPLLKIESLSTLVPADSISEISQVLLPEVYIGGEPENIRQLPAVNVVQEQGLQINWWLVTYVAGVILSLILLLKKYQNLNHLFRFRRISEDKELRIIEVPNSKIACTFYKTVFLGDKLSEAEKQQILSHELVHVKQKHSLDLVFFEALKIIFWFNPLVYIYQSRIATLHEFIADANVVKTTTKRSYYEQLLNTAFNTQNISFINQFFNHSLIKKRIIMLQKSRSKTIAKFKYLFVLPLLFMMLTYVSCSENKEGIEKDEPIYQQLTEIKLAVQEGKELSLEEKEELFEIMKVVMDNEDRPTPPPLPPFEKSEASKDNSNAIPFGVIEEVPVFEGCEDLSSNEERKKCMSNKISQFVNRNFNTGLGKELNLSGIHRVIAQFRINDTGQIVDVKARASRPELEAEAIRVISELPEMQPGKQDGENISVMYSLPIVFQVGSSE
;
A
#
# COMPACT_ATOMS: atom_id res chain seq x y z
N MET A 1 2.67 1.13 8.65
CA MET A 1 3.33 -0.21 8.55
C MET A 1 2.39 -1.28 7.97
N LEU A 2 1.17 -1.46 8.49
CA LEU A 2 0.26 -2.50 7.97
C LEU A 2 -0.15 -2.27 6.50
N GLN A 3 -0.50 -1.03 6.13
CA GLN A 3 -0.83 -0.67 4.74
C GLN A 3 0.31 -1.02 3.77
N TYR A 4 1.56 -0.70 4.13
CA TYR A 4 2.75 -1.07 3.37
C TYR A 4 2.86 -2.59 3.15
N ILE A 5 2.68 -3.40 4.21
CA ILE A 5 2.75 -4.86 4.11
C ILE A 5 1.66 -5.39 3.17
N ILE A 6 0.43 -4.86 3.28
CA ILE A 6 -0.69 -5.25 2.42
C ILE A 6 -0.39 -4.92 0.97
N GLN A 7 0.06 -3.69 0.68
CA GLN A 7 0.42 -3.25 -0.67
C GLN A 7 1.52 -4.13 -1.28
N ALA A 8 2.59 -4.40 -0.52
CA ALA A 8 3.69 -5.25 -0.97
C ALA A 8 3.21 -6.68 -1.32
N VAL A 9 2.36 -7.28 -0.47
CA VAL A 9 1.79 -8.61 -0.72
C VAL A 9 0.88 -8.59 -1.96
N LEU A 10 0.06 -7.55 -2.13
CA LEU A 10 -0.80 -7.37 -3.31
C LEU A 10 0.01 -7.27 -4.60
N PHE A 11 1.10 -6.50 -4.60
CA PHE A 11 1.98 -6.37 -5.76
C PHE A 11 2.71 -7.68 -6.07
N GLN A 12 3.20 -8.38 -5.05
CA GLN A 12 3.78 -9.71 -5.23
C GLN A 12 2.81 -10.69 -5.88
N LEU A 13 1.55 -10.66 -5.45
CA LEU A 13 0.49 -11.49 -6.02
C LEU A 13 0.25 -11.14 -7.50
N GLY A 14 0.15 -9.86 -7.83
CA GLY A 14 -0.01 -9.39 -9.21
C GLY A 14 1.09 -9.89 -10.14
N PHE A 15 2.37 -9.75 -9.73
CA PHE A 15 3.49 -10.29 -10.50
C PHE A 15 3.47 -11.81 -10.61
N LEU A 16 3.08 -12.52 -9.54
CA LEU A 16 3.04 -13.98 -9.55
C LEU A 16 1.92 -14.50 -10.47
N LEU A 17 0.74 -13.84 -10.47
CA LEU A 17 -0.35 -14.15 -11.37
C LEU A 17 0.04 -13.94 -12.83
N MET A 18 0.70 -12.82 -13.15
CA MET A 18 1.23 -12.58 -14.48
C MET A 18 2.18 -13.70 -14.93
N TYR A 19 3.06 -14.16 -14.03
CA TYR A 19 3.94 -15.29 -14.31
C TYR A 19 3.16 -16.58 -14.59
N GLU A 20 2.20 -16.93 -13.74
CA GLU A 20 1.42 -18.17 -13.87
C GLU A 20 0.61 -18.24 -15.17
N LEU A 21 -0.03 -17.13 -15.54
CA LEU A 21 -0.96 -17.09 -16.66
C LEU A 21 -0.24 -16.98 -18.01
N LEU A 22 0.80 -16.14 -18.08
CA LEU A 22 1.46 -15.77 -19.33
C LEU A 22 2.85 -16.40 -19.47
N LEU A 23 3.75 -16.17 -18.51
CA LEU A 23 5.20 -16.37 -18.70
C LEU A 23 5.67 -17.80 -18.43
N LYS A 24 5.05 -18.51 -17.49
CA LYS A 24 5.40 -19.87 -17.08
C LYS A 24 5.38 -20.87 -18.24
N LYS A 25 4.52 -20.61 -19.24
CA LYS A 25 4.39 -21.45 -20.43
C LYS A 25 5.53 -21.22 -21.42
N GLU A 26 6.29 -20.13 -21.30
CA GLU A 26 7.32 -19.78 -22.28
C GLU A 26 8.65 -20.49 -22.02
N THR A 27 9.34 -20.88 -23.10
CA THR A 27 10.64 -21.58 -23.02
C THR A 27 11.82 -20.61 -22.84
N PHE A 28 11.58 -19.32 -22.57
CA PHE A 28 12.62 -18.32 -22.31
C PHE A 28 13.08 -18.37 -20.86
N PHE A 29 13.71 -19.49 -20.49
CA PHE A 29 13.97 -19.79 -19.08
C PHE A 29 14.81 -18.75 -18.35
N ASN A 30 15.82 -18.17 -19.00
CA ASN A 30 16.67 -17.16 -18.37
C ASN A 30 15.93 -15.85 -18.07
N ILE A 31 15.00 -15.44 -18.94
CA ILE A 31 14.17 -14.24 -18.73
C ILE A 31 13.15 -14.53 -17.61
N ASN A 32 12.55 -15.71 -17.61
CA ASN A 32 11.68 -16.16 -16.52
C ASN A 32 12.42 -16.21 -15.18
N ARG A 33 13.70 -16.61 -15.17
CA ARG A 33 14.53 -16.67 -13.97
C ARG A 33 14.77 -15.26 -13.44
N LEU A 34 15.18 -14.34 -14.31
CA LEU A 34 15.38 -12.94 -13.95
C LEU A 34 14.08 -12.32 -13.41
N TYR A 35 12.95 -12.54 -14.10
CA TYR A 35 11.64 -12.09 -13.66
C TYR A 35 11.32 -12.53 -12.24
N LEU A 36 11.42 -13.84 -11.95
CA LEU A 36 11.11 -14.38 -10.62
C LEU A 36 12.05 -13.90 -9.52
N LEU A 37 13.28 -13.50 -9.84
CA LEU A 37 14.23 -12.95 -8.87
C LEU A 37 13.98 -11.45 -8.60
N VAL A 38 13.63 -10.69 -9.63
CA VAL A 38 13.50 -9.23 -9.56
C VAL A 38 12.14 -8.80 -9.03
N THR A 39 11.04 -9.41 -9.46
CA THR A 39 9.70 -8.93 -9.09
C THR A 39 9.38 -8.96 -7.59
N PRO A 40 9.86 -9.93 -6.77
CA PRO A 40 9.68 -9.86 -5.32
C PRO A 40 10.39 -8.65 -4.71
N LEU A 41 11.56 -8.25 -5.22
CA LEU A 41 12.26 -7.05 -4.74
C LEU A 41 11.54 -5.78 -5.18
N VAL A 42 11.15 -5.72 -6.45
CA VAL A 42 10.40 -4.56 -6.98
C VAL A 42 9.12 -4.35 -6.21
N SER A 43 8.35 -5.41 -5.92
CA SER A 43 7.11 -5.29 -5.12
C SER A 43 7.31 -4.76 -3.69
N LEU A 44 8.51 -4.92 -3.12
CA LEU A 44 8.87 -4.37 -1.81
C LEU A 44 9.31 -2.91 -1.95
N LEU A 45 9.97 -2.55 -3.05
CA LEU A 45 10.42 -1.18 -3.31
C LEU A 45 9.29 -0.27 -3.78
N LEU A 46 8.33 -0.79 -4.54
CA LEU A 46 7.25 0.00 -5.15
C LEU A 46 6.44 0.86 -4.17
N PRO A 47 5.96 0.35 -3.02
CA PRO A 47 5.24 1.18 -2.05
C PRO A 47 6.09 2.30 -1.42
N LEU A 48 7.42 2.26 -1.56
CA LEU A 48 8.33 3.31 -1.07
C LEU A 48 8.58 4.40 -2.11
N LEU A 49 8.21 4.17 -3.37
CA LEU A 49 8.38 5.13 -4.46
C LEU A 49 7.18 6.08 -4.47
N LYS A 50 7.32 7.22 -3.80
CA LYS A 50 6.38 8.34 -3.91
C LYS A 50 6.74 9.16 -5.14
N ILE A 51 5.83 9.19 -6.13
CA ILE A 51 6.01 9.99 -7.34
C ILE A 51 4.84 10.98 -7.41
N GLU A 52 5.08 12.19 -6.91
CA GLU A 52 4.08 13.27 -6.88
C GLU A 52 3.57 13.61 -8.29
N SER A 53 4.41 13.50 -9.32
CA SER A 53 4.06 13.79 -10.72
C SER A 53 3.04 12.83 -11.35
N LEU A 54 2.81 11.64 -10.78
CA LEU A 54 1.79 10.70 -11.27
C LEU A 54 0.41 11.01 -10.72
N SER A 55 0.33 11.71 -9.58
CA SER A 55 -0.94 12.12 -8.96
C SER A 55 -1.69 13.17 -9.79
N THR A 56 -0.97 13.93 -10.62
CA THR A 56 -1.54 14.95 -11.51
C THR A 56 -2.03 14.40 -12.86
N LEU A 57 -1.68 13.16 -13.21
CA LEU A 57 -2.07 12.53 -14.48
C LEU A 57 -3.42 11.81 -14.41
N VAL A 58 -3.97 11.64 -13.19
CA VAL A 58 -5.33 11.17 -12.97
C VAL A 58 -6.15 12.42 -12.63
N PRO A 59 -7.12 12.82 -13.48
CA PRO A 59 -8.03 13.92 -13.15
C PRO A 59 -8.68 13.63 -11.80
N ALA A 60 -8.57 14.58 -10.87
CA ALA A 60 -9.20 14.51 -9.56
C ALA A 60 -10.74 14.31 -9.66
N ASP A 61 -11.31 14.54 -10.85
CA ASP A 61 -12.72 14.40 -11.18
C ASP A 61 -13.26 12.95 -11.14
N SER A 62 -12.38 11.94 -11.06
CA SER A 62 -12.80 10.51 -11.11
C SER A 62 -12.85 9.81 -9.75
N ILE A 63 -12.44 10.47 -8.67
CA ILE A 63 -12.76 10.02 -7.32
C ILE A 63 -13.92 10.91 -6.90
N SER A 64 -15.10 10.32 -6.73
CA SER A 64 -16.21 10.97 -6.04
C SER A 64 -15.79 11.26 -4.60
N GLU A 65 -15.00 12.32 -4.42
CA GLU A 65 -14.71 12.90 -3.13
C GLU A 65 -16.04 13.41 -2.62
N ILE A 66 -16.61 12.69 -1.66
CA ILE A 66 -17.67 13.21 -0.80
C ILE A 66 -17.03 14.40 -0.09
N SER A 67 -17.17 15.59 -0.68
CA SER A 67 -16.69 16.85 -0.14
C SER A 67 -17.50 17.14 1.12
N GLN A 68 -17.01 16.65 2.25
CA GLN A 68 -17.59 16.94 3.56
C GLN A 68 -17.13 18.33 4.01
N VAL A 69 -18.08 19.22 4.29
CA VAL A 69 -17.79 20.55 4.83
C VAL A 69 -17.61 20.41 6.35
N LEU A 70 -16.40 20.64 6.84
CA LEU A 70 -16.12 20.68 8.27
C LEU A 70 -16.53 22.05 8.84
N LEU A 71 -17.53 22.04 9.73
CA LEU A 71 -17.92 23.21 10.49
C LEU A 71 -16.97 23.40 11.69
N PRO A 72 -16.71 24.64 12.12
CA PRO A 72 -16.01 24.97 13.37
C PRO A 72 -16.54 24.21 14.58
N GLU A 73 -15.68 23.96 15.56
CA GLU A 73 -16.05 23.26 16.79
C GLU A 73 -16.99 24.13 17.65
N VAL A 74 -18.06 23.53 18.18
CA VAL A 74 -19.02 24.19 19.06
C VAL A 74 -18.71 23.86 20.51
N TYR A 75 -18.32 24.86 21.30
CA TYR A 75 -18.18 24.72 22.75
C TYR A 75 -19.51 24.97 23.46
N ILE A 76 -19.98 23.98 24.21
CA ILE A 76 -21.17 24.09 25.05
C ILE A 76 -20.72 24.44 26.47
N GLY A 77 -21.19 25.58 26.99
CA GLY A 77 -20.83 26.10 28.32
C GLY A 77 -19.79 27.23 28.33
N GLY A 78 -19.41 27.77 27.16
CA GLY A 78 -18.41 28.82 27.00
C GLY A 78 -17.06 28.28 26.52
N GLU A 79 -16.22 29.13 25.92
CA GLU A 79 -14.81 28.79 25.69
C GLU A 79 -14.13 28.68 27.05
N PRO A 80 -13.46 27.57 27.38
CA PRO A 80 -12.63 27.53 28.56
C PRO A 80 -11.51 28.55 28.37
N GLU A 81 -11.46 29.60 29.21
CA GLU A 81 -10.39 30.60 29.21
C GLU A 81 -8.98 29.98 29.37
N ASN A 82 -8.89 28.69 29.71
CA ASN A 82 -7.66 27.94 29.93
C ASN A 82 -7.55 26.64 29.10
N ILE A 83 -7.75 26.67 27.76
CA ILE A 83 -7.25 25.54 26.92
C ILE A 83 -5.80 25.76 26.44
N ARG A 84 -5.18 26.93 26.63
CA ARG A 84 -3.80 27.12 26.16
C ARG A 84 -2.74 26.41 26.98
N GLN A 85 -3.01 26.06 28.24
CA GLN A 85 -2.09 25.24 29.06
C GLN A 85 -2.90 24.49 30.12
N LEU A 86 -3.41 23.31 29.78
CA LEU A 86 -3.50 22.29 30.82
C LEU A 86 -2.04 22.00 31.20
N PRO A 87 -1.60 22.17 32.47
CA PRO A 87 -0.41 21.45 32.90
C PRO A 87 -0.78 20.00 32.62
N ALA A 88 -0.01 19.33 31.75
CA ALA A 88 -0.17 17.91 31.56
C ALA A 88 -0.25 17.32 32.96
N VAL A 89 -1.38 16.73 33.31
CA VAL A 89 -1.40 15.81 34.44
C VAL A 89 -0.45 14.73 33.96
N ASN A 90 0.81 14.89 34.35
CA ASN A 90 1.78 13.82 34.32
C ASN A 90 1.24 12.85 35.35
N VAL A 91 0.27 12.04 34.91
CA VAL A 91 0.16 10.68 35.41
C VAL A 91 1.59 10.20 35.24
N VAL A 92 2.33 10.08 36.35
CA VAL A 92 3.50 9.21 36.39
C VAL A 92 2.88 7.84 36.19
N GLN A 93 2.58 7.54 34.92
CA GLN A 93 2.36 6.20 34.46
C GLN A 93 3.70 5.58 34.79
N GLU A 94 3.72 4.71 35.81
CA GLU A 94 4.86 3.84 36.00
C GLU A 94 5.25 3.38 34.60
N GLN A 95 6.51 3.59 34.23
CA GLN A 95 7.07 3.03 33.01
C GLN A 95 7.13 1.50 33.18
N GLY A 96 5.97 0.87 33.38
CA GLY A 96 5.78 -0.52 33.05
C GLY A 96 6.17 -0.64 31.59
N LEU A 97 7.04 -1.60 31.30
CA LEU A 97 7.49 -1.92 29.96
C LEU A 97 6.25 -2.00 29.05
N GLN A 98 5.99 -0.98 28.22
CA GLN A 98 4.96 -1.06 27.21
C GLN A 98 5.47 -1.98 26.10
N ILE A 99 5.25 -3.28 26.30
CA ILE A 99 5.68 -4.31 25.36
C ILE A 99 4.87 -4.17 24.09
N ASN A 100 5.53 -3.80 23.00
CA ASN A 100 4.92 -3.83 21.68
C ASN A 100 4.78 -5.28 21.22
N TRP A 101 3.61 -5.87 21.45
CA TRP A 101 3.30 -7.25 21.08
C TRP A 101 3.46 -7.54 19.57
N TRP A 102 3.27 -6.55 18.69
CA TRP A 102 3.54 -6.72 17.25
C TRP A 102 5.02 -6.94 16.96
N LEU A 103 5.90 -6.21 17.66
CA LEU A 103 7.34 -6.42 17.53
C LEU A 103 7.75 -7.78 18.10
N VAL A 104 7.21 -8.15 19.26
CA VAL A 104 7.49 -9.45 19.90
C VAL A 104 7.08 -10.60 18.99
N THR A 105 5.88 -10.58 18.43
CA THR A 105 5.38 -11.62 17.51
C THR A 105 6.20 -11.69 16.23
N TYR A 106 6.58 -10.54 15.66
CA TYR A 106 7.46 -10.49 14.50
C TYR A 106 8.83 -11.13 14.78
N VAL A 107 9.49 -10.71 15.87
CA VAL A 107 10.80 -11.23 16.29
C VAL A 107 10.74 -12.72 16.60
N ALA A 108 9.69 -13.20 17.28
CA ALA A 108 9.49 -14.62 17.53
C ALA A 108 9.43 -15.44 16.23
N GLY A 109 8.71 -14.94 15.22
CA GLY A 109 8.64 -15.59 13.91
C GLY A 109 9.96 -15.57 13.14
N VAL A 110 10.75 -14.50 13.25
CA VAL A 110 12.12 -14.43 12.71
C VAL A 110 13.03 -15.47 13.39
N ILE A 111 12.98 -15.58 14.72
CA ILE A 111 13.75 -16.57 15.49
C ILE A 111 13.36 -17.99 15.06
N LEU A 112 12.06 -18.29 14.95
CA LEU A 112 11.59 -19.59 14.50
C LEU A 112 12.09 -19.92 13.09
N SER A 113 12.00 -18.97 12.16
CA SER A 113 12.47 -19.12 10.78
C SER A 113 13.98 -19.34 10.71
N LEU A 114 14.74 -18.65 11.57
CA LEU A 114 16.19 -18.83 11.71
C LEU A 114 16.52 -20.23 12.25
N ILE A 115 15.81 -20.72 13.25
CA ILE A 115 15.99 -22.09 13.78
C ILE A 115 15.71 -23.13 12.67
N LEU A 116 14.64 -22.94 11.90
CA LEU A 116 14.31 -23.82 10.77
C LEU A 116 15.41 -23.81 9.70
N LEU A 117 15.98 -22.64 9.39
CA LEU A 117 17.12 -22.50 8.49
C LEU A 117 18.36 -23.20 9.03
N LEU A 118 18.66 -23.04 10.32
CA LEU A 118 19.81 -23.67 10.96
C LEU A 118 19.70 -25.20 10.92
N LYS A 119 18.52 -25.77 11.20
CA LYS A 119 18.27 -27.22 11.09
C LYS A 119 18.51 -27.74 9.67
N LYS A 120 18.04 -26.99 8.67
CA LYS A 120 18.26 -27.29 7.26
C LYS A 120 19.75 -27.23 6.88
N TYR A 121 20.44 -26.19 7.33
CA TYR A 121 21.88 -26.03 7.12
C TYR A 121 22.69 -27.13 7.79
N GLN A 122 22.31 -27.57 9.00
CA GLN A 122 22.94 -28.69 9.68
C GLN A 122 22.80 -30.00 8.89
N ASN A 123 21.61 -30.30 8.35
CA ASN A 123 21.40 -31.47 7.49
C ASN A 123 22.29 -31.43 6.24
N LEU A 124 22.45 -30.26 5.63
CA LEU A 124 23.36 -30.07 4.50
C LEU A 124 24.83 -30.21 4.92
N ASN A 125 25.22 -29.60 6.04
CA ASN A 125 26.58 -29.66 6.58
C ASN A 125 26.99 -31.11 6.95
N HIS A 126 26.02 -31.93 7.35
CA HIS A 126 26.24 -33.37 7.54
C HIS A 126 26.71 -34.05 6.24
N LEU A 127 26.14 -33.69 5.08
CA LEU A 127 26.56 -34.24 3.79
C LEU A 127 28.00 -33.86 3.43
N PHE A 128 28.47 -32.68 3.85
CA PHE A 128 29.84 -32.22 3.60
C PHE A 128 30.91 -33.00 4.39
N ARG A 129 30.52 -33.80 5.39
CA ARG A 129 31.44 -34.62 6.20
C ARG A 129 31.82 -35.94 5.52
N PHE A 130 31.12 -36.33 4.47
CA PHE A 130 31.39 -37.58 3.77
C PHE A 130 32.62 -37.52 2.86
N ARG A 131 33.03 -38.69 2.37
CA ARG A 131 34.25 -38.90 1.59
C ARG A 131 34.19 -38.13 0.26
N ARG A 132 35.27 -37.41 -0.06
CA ARG A 132 35.47 -36.76 -1.36
C ARG A 132 36.07 -37.75 -2.35
N ILE A 133 35.49 -37.88 -3.54
CA ILE A 133 35.98 -38.78 -4.61
C ILE A 133 36.78 -37.99 -5.65
N SER A 134 36.39 -36.75 -5.91
CA SER A 134 37.03 -35.90 -6.92
C SER A 134 37.02 -34.45 -6.44
N GLU A 135 38.18 -33.81 -6.53
CA GLU A 135 38.37 -32.39 -6.22
C GLU A 135 39.11 -31.77 -7.41
N ASP A 136 38.32 -31.20 -8.33
CA ASP A 136 38.84 -30.31 -9.37
C ASP A 136 38.62 -28.85 -8.93
N LYS A 137 39.37 -27.89 -9.48
CA LYS A 137 39.34 -26.48 -9.03
C LYS A 137 37.95 -25.83 -9.14
N GLU A 138 37.09 -26.34 -10.02
CA GLU A 138 35.75 -25.81 -10.25
C GLU A 138 34.61 -26.65 -9.62
N LEU A 139 34.87 -27.92 -9.29
CA LEU A 139 33.84 -28.88 -8.92
C LEU A 139 34.32 -29.85 -7.83
N ARG A 140 33.53 -29.99 -6.77
CA ARG A 140 33.75 -30.98 -5.71
C ARG A 140 32.70 -32.07 -5.75
N ILE A 141 33.11 -33.33 -5.82
CA ILE A 141 32.19 -34.48 -5.83
C ILE A 141 32.36 -35.26 -4.52
N ILE A 142 31.25 -35.42 -3.80
CA ILE A 142 31.18 -36.13 -2.52
C ILE A 142 30.32 -37.38 -2.68
N GLU A 143 30.85 -38.54 -2.25
CA GLU A 143 30.06 -39.78 -2.19
C GLU A 143 29.27 -39.85 -0.90
N VAL A 144 27.96 -40.08 -0.99
CA VAL A 144 27.09 -40.26 0.17
C VAL A 144 26.82 -41.76 0.36
N PRO A 145 27.30 -42.35 1.47
CA PRO A 145 27.21 -43.80 1.68
C PRO A 145 25.76 -44.27 1.85
N ASN A 146 25.50 -45.50 1.45
CA ASN A 146 24.23 -46.20 1.56
C ASN A 146 23.02 -45.50 0.92
N SER A 147 23.24 -44.64 -0.08
CA SER A 147 22.19 -43.77 -0.62
C SER A 147 22.12 -43.78 -2.15
N LYS A 148 20.95 -43.42 -2.69
CA LYS A 148 20.76 -43.09 -4.12
C LYS A 148 20.53 -41.58 -4.31
N ILE A 149 21.02 -40.76 -3.39
CA ILE A 149 20.79 -39.31 -3.42
C ILE A 149 21.60 -38.71 -4.57
N ALA A 150 20.99 -37.79 -5.29
CA ALA A 150 21.64 -36.94 -6.26
C ALA A 150 21.23 -35.49 -5.97
N CYS A 151 22.19 -34.65 -5.64
CA CYS A 151 21.92 -33.25 -5.40
C CYS A 151 23.13 -32.34 -5.55
N THR A 152 22.87 -31.05 -5.78
CA THR A 152 23.89 -30.02 -5.89
C THR A 152 23.69 -28.91 -4.87
N PHE A 153 24.79 -28.49 -4.25
CA PHE A 153 24.86 -27.26 -3.49
C PHE A 153 26.14 -26.48 -3.79
N TYR A 154 25.97 -25.26 -4.31
CA TYR A 154 27.05 -24.35 -4.69
C TYR A 154 27.98 -24.99 -5.73
N LYS A 155 29.26 -25.20 -5.43
CA LYS A 155 30.23 -25.91 -6.29
C LYS A 155 30.39 -27.40 -5.97
N THR A 156 29.42 -27.98 -5.26
CA THR A 156 29.53 -29.34 -4.70
C THR A 156 28.38 -30.19 -5.19
N VAL A 157 28.69 -31.36 -5.74
CA VAL A 157 27.72 -32.37 -6.17
C VAL A 157 27.83 -33.57 -5.22
N PHE A 158 26.69 -34.01 -4.70
CA PHE A 158 26.59 -35.17 -3.83
C PHE A 158 25.96 -36.31 -4.62
N LEU A 159 26.65 -37.44 -4.69
CA LEU A 159 26.21 -38.64 -5.39
C LEU A 159 26.18 -39.83 -4.45
N GLY A 160 25.10 -40.61 -4.51
CA GLY A 160 24.96 -41.84 -3.75
C GLY A 160 25.81 -42.99 -4.33
N ASP A 161 26.34 -43.82 -3.44
CA ASP A 161 27.14 -45.01 -3.77
C ASP A 161 26.32 -46.14 -4.43
N LYS A 162 24.99 -46.16 -4.26
CA LYS A 162 24.07 -47.16 -4.85
C LYS A 162 23.65 -46.87 -6.29
N LEU A 163 24.18 -45.81 -6.91
CA LEU A 163 23.93 -45.49 -8.32
C LEU A 163 24.91 -46.27 -9.20
N SER A 164 24.43 -46.82 -10.32
CA SER A 164 25.31 -47.41 -11.33
C SER A 164 26.17 -46.34 -12.00
N GLU A 165 27.33 -46.71 -12.54
CA GLU A 165 28.23 -45.75 -13.21
C GLU A 165 27.57 -45.04 -14.40
N ALA A 166 26.67 -45.73 -15.13
CA ALA A 166 25.89 -45.12 -16.21
C ALA A 166 24.91 -44.04 -15.70
N GLU A 167 24.22 -44.32 -14.58
CA GLU A 167 23.33 -43.37 -13.92
C GLU A 167 24.12 -42.17 -13.37
N LYS A 168 25.28 -42.43 -12.74
CA LYS A 168 26.16 -41.36 -12.22
C LYS A 168 26.59 -40.38 -13.30
N GLN A 169 27.03 -40.86 -14.47
CA GLN A 169 27.47 -39.96 -15.55
C GLN A 169 26.33 -39.06 -16.05
N GLN A 170 25.13 -39.60 -16.18
CA GLN A 170 23.96 -38.86 -16.68
C GLN A 170 23.44 -37.86 -15.65
N ILE A 171 23.30 -38.29 -14.39
CA ILE A 171 22.94 -37.41 -13.28
C ILE A 171 23.97 -36.29 -13.14
N LEU A 172 25.27 -36.61 -13.21
CA LEU A 172 26.32 -35.61 -13.12
C LEU A 172 26.19 -34.54 -14.21
N SER A 173 25.88 -34.92 -15.46
CA SER A 173 25.66 -33.95 -16.54
C SER A 173 24.54 -32.95 -16.23
N HIS A 174 23.49 -33.39 -15.52
CA HIS A 174 22.38 -32.55 -15.06
C HIS A 174 22.80 -31.64 -13.90
N GLU A 175 23.40 -32.22 -12.86
CA GLU A 175 23.87 -31.53 -11.66
C GLU A 175 24.91 -30.45 -11.98
N LEU A 176 25.78 -30.69 -12.97
CA LEU A 176 26.73 -29.71 -13.47
C LEU A 176 26.07 -28.43 -13.99
N VAL A 177 24.85 -28.50 -14.53
CA VAL A 177 24.14 -27.30 -14.97
C VAL A 177 23.77 -26.43 -13.77
N HIS A 178 23.38 -27.02 -12.63
CA HIS A 178 23.07 -26.29 -11.41
C HIS A 178 24.30 -25.57 -10.84
N VAL A 179 25.47 -26.21 -10.90
CA VAL A 179 26.75 -25.59 -10.52
C VAL A 179 27.07 -24.41 -11.44
N LYS A 180 27.07 -24.64 -12.76
CA LYS A 180 27.42 -23.61 -13.76
C LYS A 180 26.49 -22.40 -13.70
N GLN A 181 25.19 -22.61 -13.52
CA GLN A 181 24.18 -21.55 -13.43
C GLN A 181 24.01 -20.97 -12.02
N LYS A 182 24.74 -21.51 -11.02
CA LYS A 182 24.69 -21.09 -9.61
C LYS A 182 23.27 -21.13 -9.00
N HIS A 183 22.47 -22.13 -9.35
CA HIS A 183 21.07 -22.24 -8.91
C HIS A 183 20.91 -22.26 -7.38
N SER A 184 21.90 -22.75 -6.64
CA SER A 184 21.88 -22.74 -5.17
C SER A 184 21.84 -21.32 -4.57
N LEU A 185 22.43 -20.32 -5.24
CA LEU A 185 22.41 -18.93 -4.75
C LEU A 185 20.99 -18.35 -4.81
N ASP A 186 20.25 -18.64 -5.87
CA ASP A 186 18.85 -18.22 -6.02
C ASP A 186 17.98 -18.81 -4.90
N LEU A 187 18.21 -20.07 -4.51
CA LEU A 187 17.47 -20.70 -3.42
C LEU A 187 17.82 -20.09 -2.06
N VAL A 188 19.10 -19.79 -1.82
CA VAL A 188 19.54 -19.09 -0.60
C VAL A 188 18.94 -17.68 -0.52
N PHE A 189 18.84 -16.96 -1.64
CA PHE A 189 18.16 -15.67 -1.72
C PHE A 189 16.71 -15.75 -1.22
N PHE A 190 15.95 -16.76 -1.66
CA PHE A 190 14.59 -16.96 -1.16
C PHE A 190 14.51 -17.45 0.28
N GLU A 191 15.48 -18.26 0.75
CA GLU A 191 15.55 -18.60 2.17
C GLU A 191 15.78 -17.33 3.03
N ALA A 192 16.61 -16.39 2.59
CA ALA A 192 16.78 -15.10 3.27
C ALA A 192 15.49 -14.27 3.29
N LEU A 193 14.79 -14.19 2.16
CA LEU A 193 13.49 -13.50 2.09
C LEU A 193 12.45 -14.13 3.03
N LYS A 194 12.42 -15.46 3.16
CA LYS A 194 11.50 -16.15 4.08
C LYS A 194 11.80 -15.91 5.55
N ILE A 195 13.03 -15.52 5.92
CA ILE A 195 13.32 -15.14 7.31
C ILE A 195 12.65 -13.79 7.61
N ILE A 196 12.84 -12.82 6.71
CA ILE A 196 12.32 -11.46 6.86
C ILE A 196 10.78 -11.44 6.72
N PHE A 197 10.26 -12.20 5.76
CA PHE A 197 8.85 -12.29 5.39
C PHE A 197 8.26 -13.66 5.71
N TRP A 198 8.55 -14.17 6.90
CA TRP A 198 8.14 -15.53 7.30
C TRP A 198 6.64 -15.78 7.23
N PHE A 199 5.85 -14.73 7.47
CA PHE A 199 4.38 -14.77 7.43
C PHE A 199 3.81 -14.71 6.01
N ASN A 200 4.63 -14.38 5.00
CA ASN A 200 4.16 -14.15 3.64
C ASN A 200 4.25 -15.43 2.79
N PRO A 201 3.12 -16.09 2.48
CA PRO A 201 3.12 -17.34 1.73
C PRO A 201 3.63 -17.19 0.28
N LEU A 202 3.55 -15.99 -0.31
CA LEU A 202 3.94 -15.78 -1.70
C LEU A 202 5.42 -16.00 -1.93
N VAL A 203 6.28 -15.67 -0.96
CA VAL A 203 7.73 -15.90 -1.04
C VAL A 203 8.05 -17.40 -1.16
N TYR A 204 7.28 -18.26 -0.48
CA TYR A 204 7.40 -19.71 -0.58
C TYR A 204 6.97 -20.21 -1.96
N ILE A 205 5.93 -19.61 -2.55
CA ILE A 205 5.49 -19.93 -3.91
C ILE A 205 6.55 -19.50 -4.92
N TYR A 206 7.12 -18.29 -4.81
CA TYR A 206 8.23 -17.83 -5.65
C TYR A 206 9.41 -18.82 -5.63
N GLN A 207 9.84 -19.25 -4.43
CA GLN A 207 10.90 -20.25 -4.29
C GLN A 207 10.55 -21.56 -5.01
N SER A 208 9.32 -22.05 -4.85
CA SER A 208 8.84 -23.25 -5.56
C SER A 208 8.87 -23.08 -7.09
N ARG A 209 8.56 -21.87 -7.59
CA ARG A 209 8.57 -21.58 -9.03
C ARG A 209 9.97 -21.49 -9.59
N ILE A 210 10.90 -20.84 -8.91
CA ILE A 210 12.29 -20.77 -9.37
C ILE A 210 12.96 -22.15 -9.30
N ALA A 211 12.68 -22.95 -8.27
CA ALA A 211 13.13 -24.33 -8.16
C ALA A 211 12.67 -25.17 -9.37
N THR A 212 11.38 -25.09 -9.72
CA THR A 212 10.85 -25.78 -10.91
C THR A 212 11.50 -25.28 -12.20
N LEU A 213 11.77 -23.98 -12.29
CA LEU A 213 12.41 -23.37 -13.45
C LEU A 213 13.87 -23.80 -13.60
N HIS A 214 14.61 -23.96 -12.51
CA HIS A 214 15.97 -24.50 -12.51
C HIS A 214 16.03 -25.90 -13.12
N GLU A 215 15.08 -26.76 -12.76
CA GLU A 215 14.95 -28.10 -13.36
C GLU A 215 14.73 -28.00 -14.88
N PHE A 216 13.87 -27.09 -15.34
CA PHE A 216 13.65 -26.87 -16.77
C PHE A 216 14.91 -26.39 -17.50
N ILE A 217 15.71 -25.53 -16.85
CA ILE A 217 16.99 -25.05 -17.40
C ILE A 217 17.98 -26.21 -17.50
N ALA A 218 18.10 -27.03 -16.46
CA ALA A 218 18.99 -28.19 -16.45
C ALA A 218 18.58 -29.21 -17.52
N ASP A 219 17.31 -29.60 -17.53
CA ASP A 219 16.71 -30.48 -18.53
C ASP A 219 16.95 -30.00 -19.97
N ALA A 220 16.70 -28.72 -20.25
CA ALA A 220 16.87 -28.15 -21.58
C ALA A 220 18.33 -28.07 -22.04
N ASN A 221 19.31 -28.07 -21.12
CA ASN A 221 20.72 -28.10 -21.47
C ASN A 221 21.21 -29.54 -21.70
N VAL A 222 20.79 -30.51 -20.90
CA VAL A 222 21.18 -31.93 -21.06
C VAL A 222 20.59 -32.53 -22.34
N VAL A 223 19.37 -32.17 -22.72
CA VAL A 223 18.74 -32.64 -23.97
C VAL A 223 19.45 -32.15 -25.24
N LYS A 224 20.38 -31.19 -25.15
CA LYS A 224 21.21 -30.79 -26.29
C LYS A 224 22.31 -31.82 -26.60
N THR A 225 22.74 -32.57 -25.60
CA THR A 225 23.85 -33.55 -25.71
C THR A 225 23.36 -35.00 -25.69
N THR A 226 22.14 -35.25 -25.23
CA THR A 226 21.56 -36.60 -25.06
C THR A 226 20.25 -36.74 -25.84
N THR A 227 19.90 -37.96 -26.27
CA THR A 227 18.61 -38.21 -26.92
C THR A 227 17.44 -38.04 -25.94
N LYS A 228 16.36 -37.39 -26.39
CA LYS A 228 15.17 -37.12 -25.55
C LYS A 228 14.59 -38.38 -24.93
N ARG A 229 14.53 -39.48 -25.68
CA ARG A 229 13.96 -40.76 -25.22
C ARG A 229 14.75 -41.35 -24.05
N SER A 230 16.06 -41.49 -24.23
CA SER A 230 16.94 -42.01 -23.18
C SER A 230 16.82 -41.17 -21.91
N TYR A 231 16.75 -39.84 -22.08
CA TYR A 231 16.60 -38.92 -20.95
C TYR A 231 15.25 -39.07 -20.22
N TYR A 232 14.14 -39.32 -20.93
CA TYR A 232 12.84 -39.54 -20.29
C TYR A 232 12.80 -40.83 -19.46
N GLU A 233 13.32 -41.93 -20.01
CA GLU A 233 13.38 -43.22 -19.33
C GLU A 233 14.19 -43.10 -18.03
N GLN A 234 15.30 -42.34 -18.06
CA GLN A 234 16.11 -42.04 -16.88
C GLN A 234 15.39 -41.17 -15.86
N LEU A 235 14.78 -40.06 -16.31
CA LEU A 235 14.04 -39.16 -15.41
C LEU A 235 12.96 -39.91 -14.63
N LEU A 236 12.25 -40.82 -15.31
CA LEU A 236 11.25 -41.69 -14.68
C LEU A 236 11.90 -42.70 -13.73
N ASN A 237 12.94 -43.41 -14.16
CA ASN A 237 13.61 -44.42 -13.33
C ASN A 237 14.23 -43.83 -12.06
N THR A 238 14.82 -42.64 -12.12
CA THR A 238 15.32 -41.91 -10.94
C THR A 238 14.17 -41.48 -10.04
N ALA A 239 13.11 -40.88 -10.62
CA ALA A 239 11.97 -40.39 -9.87
C ALA A 239 11.24 -41.47 -9.06
N PHE A 240 11.10 -42.69 -9.59
CA PHE A 240 10.39 -43.77 -8.88
C PHE A 240 11.23 -44.48 -7.80
N ASN A 241 12.54 -44.19 -7.69
CA ASN A 241 13.48 -44.93 -6.84
C ASN A 241 14.15 -44.11 -5.71
N THR A 242 13.76 -42.86 -5.44
CA THR A 242 14.44 -41.98 -4.45
C THR A 242 13.53 -41.54 -3.29
N GLN A 243 14.05 -41.51 -2.06
CA GLN A 243 13.36 -41.06 -0.83
C GLN A 243 13.40 -39.52 -0.61
N ASN A 244 12.48 -39.01 0.21
CA ASN A 244 12.17 -37.58 0.46
C ASN A 244 13.04 -36.87 1.55
N ILE A 245 13.55 -35.67 1.24
CA ILE A 245 14.29 -34.69 2.07
C ILE A 245 14.01 -33.26 1.53
N SER A 246 13.48 -32.39 2.39
CA SER A 246 12.85 -31.11 2.05
C SER A 246 13.77 -29.91 1.71
N PHE A 247 15.10 -30.03 1.75
CA PHE A 247 16.01 -28.85 1.65
C PHE A 247 16.66 -28.63 0.28
N ILE A 248 16.45 -29.55 -0.65
CA ILE A 248 17.10 -29.59 -1.96
C ILE A 248 16.00 -29.69 -3.02
N ASN A 249 16.29 -29.36 -4.29
CA ASN A 249 15.46 -29.78 -5.44
C ASN A 249 15.42 -31.31 -5.50
N GLN A 250 14.72 -31.93 -4.56
CA GLN A 250 14.52 -33.35 -4.57
C GLN A 250 13.31 -33.66 -5.42
N PHE A 251 13.55 -34.62 -6.29
CA PHE A 251 12.73 -35.11 -7.38
C PHE A 251 11.45 -35.83 -6.91
N PHE A 252 10.80 -35.34 -5.84
CA PHE A 252 9.56 -35.93 -5.38
C PHE A 252 8.47 -34.87 -5.23
N ASN A 253 7.84 -34.64 -6.35
CA ASN A 253 6.43 -34.33 -6.45
C ASN A 253 5.98 -34.98 -7.77
N HIS A 254 5.03 -35.92 -7.76
CA HIS A 254 4.49 -36.47 -9.02
C HIS A 254 4.05 -35.35 -9.99
N SER A 255 3.61 -34.21 -9.42
CA SER A 255 3.27 -33.00 -10.17
C SER A 255 4.47 -32.30 -10.84
N LEU A 256 5.69 -32.43 -10.31
CA LEU A 256 6.92 -31.80 -10.82
C LEU A 256 7.52 -32.61 -11.98
N ILE A 257 7.59 -33.94 -11.87
CA ILE A 257 8.06 -34.82 -12.95
C ILE A 257 7.16 -34.65 -14.19
N LYS A 258 5.84 -34.66 -13.98
CA LYS A 258 4.86 -34.36 -15.05
C LYS A 258 5.15 -33.02 -15.73
N LYS A 259 5.40 -31.95 -14.97
CA LYS A 259 5.70 -30.62 -15.52
C LYS A 259 6.98 -30.61 -16.35
N ARG A 260 8.04 -31.30 -15.89
CA ARG A 260 9.31 -31.40 -16.61
C ARG A 260 9.17 -32.11 -17.94
N ILE A 261 8.49 -33.26 -17.97
CA ILE A 261 8.24 -34.01 -19.21
C ILE A 261 7.43 -33.16 -20.19
N ILE A 262 6.35 -32.52 -19.75
CA ILE A 262 5.53 -31.63 -20.58
C ILE A 262 6.38 -30.47 -21.15
N MET A 263 7.26 -29.88 -20.33
CA MET A 263 8.10 -28.76 -20.77
C MET A 263 9.19 -29.20 -21.76
N LEU A 264 9.76 -30.39 -21.58
CA LEU A 264 10.74 -30.99 -22.49
C LEU A 264 10.16 -31.38 -23.86
N GLN A 265 8.89 -31.77 -23.89
CA GLN A 265 8.18 -32.10 -25.14
C GLN A 265 7.76 -30.84 -25.91
N LYS A 266 7.73 -29.69 -25.24
CA LYS A 266 7.29 -28.44 -25.86
C LYS A 266 8.30 -27.93 -26.90
N SER A 267 7.78 -27.40 -28.02
CA SER A 267 8.59 -26.69 -29.00
C SER A 267 9.08 -25.35 -28.43
N ARG A 268 10.22 -24.86 -28.94
CA ARG A 268 10.74 -23.55 -28.50
C ARG A 268 9.72 -22.46 -28.80
N SER A 269 9.47 -21.61 -27.82
CA SER A 269 8.63 -20.42 -27.96
C SER A 269 9.17 -19.52 -29.07
N LYS A 270 8.27 -19.03 -29.93
CA LYS A 270 8.60 -18.04 -30.97
C LYS A 270 9.07 -16.74 -30.33
N THR A 271 9.99 -16.03 -30.98
CA THR A 271 10.51 -14.73 -30.49
C THR A 271 9.42 -13.70 -30.22
N ILE A 272 8.30 -13.76 -30.95
CA ILE A 272 7.13 -12.89 -30.71
C ILE A 272 6.52 -13.05 -29.31
N ALA A 273 6.68 -14.22 -28.68
CA ALA A 273 6.23 -14.41 -27.31
C ALA A 273 7.06 -13.61 -26.28
N LYS A 274 8.22 -13.04 -26.66
CA LYS A 274 8.94 -12.06 -25.83
C LYS A 274 8.16 -10.77 -25.61
N PHE A 275 7.24 -10.40 -26.51
CA PHE A 275 6.36 -9.25 -26.28
C PHE A 275 5.44 -9.47 -25.06
N LYS A 276 5.23 -10.70 -24.61
CA LYS A 276 4.44 -10.96 -23.38
C LYS A 276 5.09 -10.37 -22.12
N TYR A 277 6.41 -10.19 -22.10
CA TYR A 277 7.11 -9.55 -20.99
C TYR A 277 6.89 -8.03 -20.98
N LEU A 278 6.45 -7.44 -22.10
CA LEU A 278 6.11 -6.02 -22.15
C LEU A 278 4.89 -5.71 -21.27
N PHE A 279 4.01 -6.68 -21.02
CA PHE A 279 2.87 -6.53 -20.09
C PHE A 279 3.27 -6.29 -18.63
N VAL A 280 4.55 -6.43 -18.27
CA VAL A 280 5.05 -6.01 -16.96
C VAL A 280 4.97 -4.49 -16.81
N LEU A 281 5.20 -3.73 -17.89
CA LEU A 281 5.18 -2.27 -17.85
C LEU A 281 3.80 -1.68 -17.52
N PRO A 282 2.69 -2.06 -18.19
CA PRO A 282 1.36 -1.56 -17.80
C PRO A 282 0.96 -2.02 -16.41
N LEU A 283 1.38 -3.23 -15.99
CA LEU A 283 1.15 -3.69 -14.62
C LEU A 283 1.89 -2.82 -13.60
N LEU A 284 3.16 -2.49 -13.86
CA LEU A 284 3.97 -1.59 -13.04
C LEU A 284 3.36 -0.18 -12.99
N PHE A 285 2.94 0.35 -14.13
CA PHE A 285 2.31 1.66 -14.21
C PHE A 285 1.03 1.70 -13.38
N MET A 286 0.17 0.69 -13.51
CA MET A 286 -1.06 0.57 -12.70
C MET A 286 -0.77 0.46 -11.20
N MET A 287 0.27 -0.27 -10.80
CA MET A 287 0.69 -0.33 -9.40
C MET A 287 1.19 1.03 -8.90
N LEU A 288 1.99 1.75 -9.70
CA LEU A 288 2.50 3.07 -9.34
C LEU A 288 1.40 4.13 -9.24
N THR A 289 0.40 4.11 -10.13
CA THR A 289 -0.77 4.99 -10.02
C THR A 289 -1.58 4.67 -8.78
N TYR A 290 -1.76 3.39 -8.44
CA TYR A 290 -2.44 3.01 -7.20
C TYR A 290 -1.72 3.49 -5.95
N VAL A 291 -0.38 3.33 -5.87
CA VAL A 291 0.41 3.86 -4.74
C VAL A 291 0.19 5.36 -4.62
N SER A 292 0.32 6.08 -5.73
CA SER A 292 0.21 7.55 -5.77
C SER A 292 -1.17 8.07 -5.37
N CYS A 293 -2.26 7.35 -5.70
CA CYS A 293 -3.63 7.74 -5.32
C CYS A 293 -4.04 7.30 -3.91
N SER A 294 -3.39 6.27 -3.34
CA SER A 294 -3.75 5.71 -2.04
C SER A 294 -3.24 6.51 -0.83
N GLU A 295 -2.40 7.52 -1.08
CA GLU A 295 -1.92 8.42 -0.04
C GLU A 295 -3.00 9.49 0.17
N ASN A 296 -3.73 9.35 1.29
CA ASN A 296 -4.57 10.43 1.78
C ASN A 296 -3.69 11.67 1.89
N LYS A 297 -4.17 12.79 1.34
CA LYS A 297 -3.68 14.13 1.70
C LYS A 297 -4.01 14.39 3.17
N GLU A 298 -3.40 13.65 4.09
CA GLU A 298 -3.14 14.19 5.42
C GLU A 298 -2.32 15.45 5.16
N GLY A 299 -2.88 16.58 5.59
CA GLY A 299 -2.55 17.90 5.12
C GLY A 299 -1.05 18.06 4.91
N ILE A 300 -0.69 18.50 3.71
CA ILE A 300 0.62 19.06 3.41
C ILE A 300 0.98 19.92 4.62
N GLU A 301 1.94 19.43 5.39
CA GLU A 301 2.68 20.20 6.37
C GLU A 301 3.28 21.33 5.53
N LYS A 302 2.55 22.45 5.45
CA LYS A 302 2.98 23.65 4.75
C LYS A 302 4.33 23.95 5.35
N ASP A 303 5.38 23.95 4.53
CA ASP A 303 6.75 24.27 4.94
C ASP A 303 6.72 25.41 5.96
N GLU A 304 6.88 25.06 7.23
CA GLU A 304 6.68 25.94 8.38
C GLU A 304 7.50 27.24 8.32
N PRO A 305 8.71 27.33 7.71
CA PRO A 305 9.45 28.59 7.73
C PRO A 305 8.86 29.66 6.80
N ILE A 306 8.42 29.32 5.59
CA ILE A 306 8.02 30.31 4.58
C ILE A 306 6.63 30.88 4.89
N TYR A 307 5.70 30.03 5.34
CA TYR A 307 4.33 30.48 5.62
C TYR A 307 4.24 31.35 6.89
N GLN A 308 5.10 31.10 7.88
CA GLN A 308 5.23 31.96 9.06
C GLN A 308 5.79 33.33 8.68
N GLN A 309 6.86 33.37 7.87
CA GLN A 309 7.44 34.62 7.36
C GLN A 309 6.42 35.44 6.54
N LEU A 310 5.66 34.78 5.65
CA LEU A 310 4.60 35.44 4.88
C LEU A 310 3.46 35.97 5.76
N THR A 311 3.17 35.31 6.88
CA THR A 311 2.13 35.75 7.83
C THR A 311 2.61 36.95 8.64
N GLU A 312 3.89 36.97 9.07
CA GLU A 312 4.51 38.12 9.74
C GLU A 312 4.57 39.34 8.82
N ILE A 313 5.00 39.16 7.57
CA ILE A 313 5.05 40.24 6.57
C ILE A 313 3.64 40.79 6.29
N LYS A 314 2.64 39.91 6.16
CA LYS A 314 1.24 40.32 5.94
C LYS A 314 0.66 41.09 7.12
N LEU A 315 1.00 40.70 8.35
CA LEU A 315 0.63 41.41 9.57
C LEU A 315 1.32 42.78 9.65
N ALA A 316 2.61 42.88 9.31
CA ALA A 316 3.36 44.14 9.30
C ALA A 316 2.80 45.16 8.28
N VAL A 317 2.39 44.69 7.10
CA VAL A 317 1.74 45.52 6.05
C VAL A 317 0.35 46.00 6.49
N GLN A 318 -0.44 45.15 7.18
CA GLN A 318 -1.75 45.54 7.71
C GLN A 318 -1.67 46.53 8.88
N GLU A 319 -0.57 46.48 9.66
CA GLU A 319 -0.32 47.42 10.77
C GLU A 319 0.36 48.74 10.33
N GLY A 320 0.67 48.91 9.04
CA GLY A 320 1.25 50.16 8.51
C GLY A 320 2.69 50.43 8.97
N LYS A 321 3.44 49.40 9.39
CA LYS A 321 4.86 49.52 9.72
C LYS A 321 5.71 49.55 8.44
N GLU A 322 6.74 50.40 8.39
CA GLU A 322 7.69 50.38 7.29
C GLU A 322 8.53 49.10 7.33
N LEU A 323 8.45 48.30 6.26
CA LEU A 323 9.29 47.10 6.10
C LEU A 323 10.77 47.49 6.02
N SER A 324 11.61 46.69 6.66
CA SER A 324 13.06 46.79 6.61
C SER A 324 13.59 46.54 5.18
N LEU A 325 14.84 46.94 4.94
CA LEU A 325 15.48 46.81 3.62
C LEU A 325 15.60 45.34 3.18
N GLU A 326 15.81 44.41 4.12
CA GLU A 326 15.94 42.97 3.88
C GLU A 326 14.58 42.34 3.49
N GLU A 327 13.49 42.71 4.17
CA GLU A 327 12.14 42.21 3.85
C GLU A 327 11.64 42.70 2.47
N LYS A 328 12.09 43.89 2.03
CA LYS A 328 11.77 44.43 0.70
C LYS A 328 12.51 43.70 -0.40
N GLU A 329 13.74 43.25 -0.16
CA GLU A 329 14.52 42.48 -1.14
C GLU A 329 13.93 41.07 -1.34
N GLU A 330 13.52 40.39 -0.26
CA GLU A 330 12.84 39.08 -0.35
C GLU A 330 11.50 39.17 -1.08
N LEU A 331 10.70 40.21 -0.81
CA LEU A 331 9.43 40.44 -1.52
C LEU A 331 9.67 40.69 -3.03
N PHE A 332 10.77 41.35 -3.38
CA PHE A 332 11.12 41.65 -4.77
C PHE A 332 11.58 40.40 -5.53
N GLU A 333 12.33 39.50 -4.88
CA GLU A 333 12.70 38.17 -5.40
C GLU A 333 11.46 37.32 -5.71
N ILE A 334 10.51 37.24 -4.77
CA ILE A 334 9.26 36.48 -4.93
C ILE A 334 8.40 37.07 -6.06
N MET A 335 8.30 38.39 -6.14
CA MET A 335 7.53 39.06 -7.20
C MET A 335 8.13 38.82 -8.59
N LYS A 336 9.45 38.72 -8.68
CA LYS A 336 10.16 38.40 -9.93
C LYS A 336 9.85 36.98 -10.43
N VAL A 337 9.74 36.00 -9.52
CA VAL A 337 9.38 34.61 -9.86
C VAL A 337 7.93 34.50 -10.35
N VAL A 338 7.02 35.32 -9.81
CA VAL A 338 5.61 35.33 -10.24
C VAL A 338 5.44 36.02 -11.60
N MET A 339 6.23 37.07 -11.88
CA MET A 339 6.14 37.84 -13.12
C MET A 339 6.83 37.18 -14.33
N ASP A 340 7.73 36.21 -14.14
CA ASP A 340 8.46 35.53 -15.23
C ASP A 340 7.64 34.43 -15.95
N ASN A 341 6.35 34.27 -15.62
CA ASN A 341 5.45 33.25 -16.18
C ASN A 341 4.45 33.80 -17.23
N GLU A 342 4.76 34.90 -17.91
CA GLU A 342 3.85 35.53 -18.89
C GLU A 342 3.90 34.98 -20.33
N ASP A 343 4.68 33.93 -20.63
CA ASP A 343 4.81 33.43 -22.01
C ASP A 343 4.02 32.12 -22.28
N ARG A 344 2.69 32.17 -22.09
CA ARG A 344 1.79 31.15 -22.65
C ARG A 344 0.81 31.77 -23.65
N PRO A 345 0.72 31.25 -24.89
CA PRO A 345 -0.26 31.73 -25.85
C PRO A 345 -1.68 31.44 -25.34
N THR A 346 -2.57 32.42 -25.48
CA THR A 346 -4.00 32.30 -25.12
C THR A 346 -4.63 31.09 -25.81
N PRO A 347 -5.36 30.21 -25.09
CA PRO A 347 -6.00 29.06 -25.69
C PRO A 347 -7.09 29.49 -26.68
N PRO A 348 -7.31 28.72 -27.78
CA PRO A 348 -8.31 29.04 -28.78
C PRO A 348 -9.73 28.99 -28.19
N PRO A 349 -10.70 29.74 -28.77
CA PRO A 349 -12.06 29.78 -28.24
C PRO A 349 -12.73 28.41 -28.32
N LEU A 350 -13.43 28.04 -27.26
CA LEU A 350 -14.21 26.81 -27.15
C LEU A 350 -15.30 26.76 -28.24
N PRO A 351 -15.56 25.57 -28.85
CA PRO A 351 -16.68 25.39 -29.75
C PRO A 351 -18.03 25.50 -29.02
N PRO A 352 -19.13 25.85 -29.70
CA PRO A 352 -20.45 25.96 -29.07
C PRO A 352 -20.94 24.62 -28.53
N PHE A 353 -21.40 24.61 -27.28
CA PHE A 353 -22.03 23.45 -26.64
C PHE A 353 -23.37 23.12 -27.32
N GLU A 354 -23.46 21.95 -27.97
CA GLU A 354 -24.75 21.32 -28.31
C GLU A 354 -25.32 20.62 -27.06
N LYS A 355 -26.59 20.92 -26.75
CA LYS A 355 -27.34 20.29 -25.66
C LYS A 355 -27.68 18.84 -26.03
N SER A 356 -27.10 17.89 -25.30
CA SER A 356 -27.56 16.50 -25.27
C SER A 356 -28.54 16.31 -24.10
N GLU A 357 -29.67 15.68 -24.39
CA GLU A 357 -30.82 15.49 -23.49
C GLU A 357 -30.47 14.67 -22.23
N ALA A 358 -30.99 15.12 -21.09
CA ALA A 358 -30.75 14.56 -19.77
C ALA A 358 -31.58 13.30 -19.50
N SER A 359 -30.90 12.19 -19.22
CA SER A 359 -31.45 11.06 -18.48
C SER A 359 -31.39 11.36 -16.98
N LYS A 360 -32.53 11.29 -16.30
CA LYS A 360 -32.68 11.41 -14.85
C LYS A 360 -31.88 10.32 -14.13
N ASP A 361 -30.77 10.69 -13.50
CA ASP A 361 -30.28 10.02 -12.29
C ASP A 361 -29.51 11.03 -11.43
N ASN A 362 -30.07 11.34 -10.26
CA ASN A 362 -29.57 12.37 -9.34
C ASN A 362 -28.38 11.81 -8.55
N SER A 363 -27.16 12.16 -8.96
CA SER A 363 -25.97 12.06 -8.09
C SER A 363 -24.82 12.98 -8.54
N ASN A 364 -25.10 14.26 -8.77
CA ASN A 364 -24.03 15.25 -8.94
C ASN A 364 -23.65 15.84 -7.58
N ALA A 365 -22.79 15.14 -6.84
CA ALA A 365 -22.06 15.72 -5.72
C ALA A 365 -20.84 16.43 -6.29
N ILE A 366 -20.93 17.76 -6.39
CA ILE A 366 -19.88 18.58 -6.99
C ILE A 366 -18.91 19.07 -5.88
N PRO A 367 -17.59 19.13 -6.12
CA PRO A 367 -16.61 19.51 -5.10
C PRO A 367 -16.75 20.96 -4.60
N PHE A 368 -16.59 21.17 -3.29
CA PHE A 368 -16.81 22.44 -2.58
C PHE A 368 -15.92 23.61 -3.05
N GLY A 369 -14.82 23.34 -3.75
CA GLY A 369 -13.98 24.39 -4.34
C GLY A 369 -14.68 25.23 -5.42
N VAL A 370 -15.89 24.83 -5.84
CA VAL A 370 -16.66 25.42 -6.95
C VAL A 370 -18.14 25.62 -6.57
N ILE A 371 -18.48 25.73 -5.27
CA ILE A 371 -19.85 26.08 -4.89
C ILE A 371 -19.99 27.60 -4.95
N GLU A 372 -20.77 28.09 -5.92
CA GLU A 372 -21.03 29.51 -6.13
C GLU A 372 -21.90 30.11 -5.03
N GLU A 373 -22.82 29.35 -4.42
CA GLU A 373 -23.66 29.82 -3.31
C GLU A 373 -23.82 28.74 -2.21
N VAL A 374 -23.37 29.06 -0.98
CA VAL A 374 -23.54 28.18 0.20
C VAL A 374 -24.98 28.21 0.74
N PRO A 375 -25.46 27.15 1.40
CA PRO A 375 -26.74 27.17 2.08
C PRO A 375 -26.86 28.35 3.07
N VAL A 376 -28.02 29.01 3.07
CA VAL A 376 -28.25 30.21 3.89
C VAL A 376 -29.22 29.88 5.02
N PHE A 377 -28.76 30.10 6.25
CA PHE A 377 -29.57 30.00 7.47
C PHE A 377 -30.46 31.26 7.61
N GLU A 378 -31.67 31.12 8.15
CA GLU A 378 -32.60 32.25 8.36
C GLU A 378 -31.92 33.40 9.13
N GLY A 379 -31.90 34.60 8.53
CA GLY A 379 -31.23 35.79 9.06
C GLY A 379 -29.78 36.01 8.61
N CYS A 380 -29.27 35.24 7.64
CA CYS A 380 -27.99 35.46 6.96
C CYS A 380 -28.15 35.93 5.49
N GLU A 381 -29.36 36.36 5.11
CA GLU A 381 -29.79 36.61 3.71
C GLU A 381 -29.15 37.88 3.10
N ASP A 382 -28.94 38.93 3.90
CA ASP A 382 -28.48 40.25 3.44
C ASP A 382 -26.94 40.37 3.29
N LEU A 383 -26.18 39.29 3.48
CA LEU A 383 -24.72 39.31 3.39
C LEU A 383 -24.23 39.17 1.94
N SER A 384 -23.23 39.97 1.57
CA SER A 384 -22.77 40.11 0.18
C SER A 384 -21.70 39.11 -0.26
N SER A 385 -21.00 38.49 0.69
CA SER A 385 -19.91 37.55 0.42
C SER A 385 -20.23 36.12 0.90
N ASN A 386 -19.84 35.12 0.12
CA ASN A 386 -19.98 33.70 0.48
C ASN A 386 -19.23 33.32 1.76
N GLU A 387 -18.07 33.94 2.01
CA GLU A 387 -17.30 33.71 3.24
C GLU A 387 -18.05 34.26 4.47
N GLU A 388 -18.72 35.40 4.33
CA GLU A 388 -19.54 35.99 5.40
C GLU A 388 -20.79 35.15 5.68
N ARG A 389 -21.47 34.68 4.62
CA ARG A 389 -22.62 33.77 4.72
C ARG A 389 -22.25 32.46 5.39
N LYS A 390 -21.11 31.85 5.02
CA LYS A 390 -20.59 30.63 5.64
C LYS A 390 -20.30 30.83 7.13
N LYS A 391 -19.66 31.94 7.49
CA LYS A 391 -19.40 32.29 8.90
C LYS A 391 -20.70 32.51 9.67
N CYS A 392 -21.67 33.21 9.08
CA CYS A 392 -22.98 33.45 9.68
C CYS A 392 -23.75 32.16 9.93
N MET A 393 -23.85 31.29 8.91
CA MET A 393 -24.48 29.96 9.02
C MET A 393 -23.81 29.12 10.11
N SER A 394 -22.48 29.03 10.10
CA SER A 394 -21.71 28.31 11.12
C SER A 394 -22.03 28.82 12.53
N ASN A 395 -22.06 30.14 12.72
CA ASN A 395 -22.36 30.75 14.01
C ASN A 395 -23.80 30.46 14.47
N LYS A 396 -24.78 30.50 13.56
CA LYS A 396 -26.18 30.21 13.88
C LYS A 396 -26.41 28.75 14.26
N ILE A 397 -25.82 27.82 13.51
CA ILE A 397 -25.83 26.38 13.84
C ILE A 397 -25.19 26.16 15.21
N SER A 398 -24.04 26.78 15.46
CA SER A 398 -23.36 26.70 16.76
C SER A 398 -24.23 27.22 17.92
N GLN A 399 -24.90 28.35 17.72
CA GLN A 399 -25.83 28.92 18.72
C GLN A 399 -27.05 28.02 18.95
N PHE A 400 -27.59 27.41 17.89
CA PHE A 400 -28.72 26.49 17.99
C PHE A 400 -28.34 25.24 18.79
N VAL A 401 -27.20 24.63 18.47
CA VAL A 401 -26.68 23.46 19.19
C VAL A 401 -26.41 23.80 20.65
N ASN A 402 -25.77 24.94 20.93
CA ASN A 402 -25.49 25.37 22.31
C ASN A 402 -26.77 25.53 23.16
N ARG A 403 -27.87 26.03 22.57
CA ARG A 403 -29.14 26.22 23.28
C ARG A 403 -29.94 24.93 23.49
N ASN A 404 -29.91 24.02 22.52
CA ASN A 404 -30.79 22.85 22.49
C ASN A 404 -30.13 21.55 22.98
N PHE A 405 -28.80 21.53 23.13
CA PHE A 405 -28.08 20.36 23.60
C PHE A 405 -28.20 20.19 25.12
N ASN A 406 -28.63 19.01 25.56
CA ASN A 406 -28.78 18.68 26.97
C ASN A 406 -27.43 18.49 27.67
N THR A 407 -26.97 19.54 28.34
CA THR A 407 -25.72 19.54 29.11
C THR A 407 -25.80 18.74 30.41
N GLY A 408 -27.01 18.43 30.89
CA GLY A 408 -27.26 17.60 32.07
C GLY A 408 -26.91 16.13 31.85
N LEU A 409 -26.94 15.67 30.60
CA LEU A 409 -26.66 14.29 30.21
C LEU A 409 -25.25 13.84 30.62
N GLY A 410 -24.29 14.76 30.64
CA GLY A 410 -22.94 14.50 31.14
C GLY A 410 -22.90 14.12 32.62
N LYS A 411 -23.72 14.78 33.45
CA LYS A 411 -23.82 14.51 34.89
C LYS A 411 -24.60 13.23 35.17
N GLU A 412 -25.68 13.00 34.44
CA GLU A 412 -26.52 11.78 34.56
C GLU A 412 -25.74 10.50 34.21
N LEU A 413 -24.77 10.61 33.32
CA LEU A 413 -23.92 9.50 32.86
C LEU A 413 -22.60 9.37 33.64
N ASN A 414 -22.43 10.10 34.76
CA ASN A 414 -21.21 10.14 35.57
C ASN A 414 -19.94 10.41 34.74
N LEU A 415 -20.04 11.30 33.76
CA LEU A 415 -18.92 11.71 32.91
C LEU A 415 -18.14 12.85 33.59
N SER A 416 -16.83 12.89 33.37
CA SER A 416 -15.95 13.96 33.88
C SER A 416 -14.92 14.35 32.84
N GLY A 417 -14.63 15.64 32.75
CA GLY A 417 -13.68 16.18 31.77
C GLY A 417 -14.33 16.63 30.47
N ILE A 418 -13.51 16.70 29.41
CA ILE A 418 -13.91 17.22 28.09
C ILE A 418 -14.38 16.06 27.22
N HIS A 419 -15.58 16.18 26.66
CA HIS A 419 -16.16 15.20 25.76
C HIS A 419 -16.39 15.80 24.38
N ARG A 420 -16.04 15.04 23.33
CA ARG A 420 -16.22 15.41 21.93
C ARG A 420 -17.22 14.49 21.26
N VAL A 421 -18.19 15.07 20.57
CA VAL A 421 -19.17 14.39 19.72
C VAL A 421 -18.98 14.90 18.30
N ILE A 422 -18.98 14.00 17.31
CA ILE A 422 -18.90 14.39 15.90
C ILE A 422 -20.23 14.03 15.26
N ALA A 423 -20.97 15.04 14.80
CA ALA A 423 -22.22 14.86 14.08
C ALA A 423 -21.99 15.10 12.57
N GLN A 424 -22.54 14.23 11.73
CA GLN A 424 -22.54 14.34 10.28
C GLN A 424 -23.98 14.39 9.79
N PHE A 425 -24.29 15.32 8.89
CA PHE A 425 -25.63 15.47 8.34
C PHE A 425 -25.57 16.01 6.92
N ARG A 426 -26.63 15.78 6.14
CA ARG A 426 -26.74 16.24 4.75
C ARG A 426 -27.86 17.28 4.67
N ILE A 427 -27.58 18.40 4.03
CA ILE A 427 -28.62 19.35 3.59
C ILE A 427 -28.94 18.97 2.15
N ASN A 428 -30.19 18.63 1.85
CA ASN A 428 -30.61 18.25 0.51
C ASN A 428 -30.87 19.48 -0.39
N ASP A 429 -31.22 19.22 -1.64
CA ASP A 429 -31.59 20.21 -2.66
C ASP A 429 -32.87 21.01 -2.34
N THR A 430 -33.64 20.59 -1.33
CA THR A 430 -34.80 21.33 -0.81
C THR A 430 -34.49 22.11 0.45
N GLY A 431 -33.29 22.00 1.02
CA GLY A 431 -32.93 22.70 2.26
C GLY A 431 -33.19 21.94 3.56
N GLN A 432 -33.68 20.70 3.47
CA GLN A 432 -33.99 19.83 4.59
C GLN A 432 -32.78 19.02 5.03
N ILE A 433 -32.73 18.74 6.34
CA ILE A 433 -31.65 17.95 6.93
C ILE A 433 -32.03 16.47 6.87
N VAL A 434 -31.18 15.70 6.20
CA VAL A 434 -31.33 14.25 5.99
C VAL A 434 -30.02 13.55 6.37
N ASP A 435 -30.07 12.22 6.51
CA ASP A 435 -28.90 11.37 6.77
C ASP A 435 -28.04 11.76 8.00
N VAL A 436 -28.69 12.16 9.11
CA VAL A 436 -28.01 12.53 10.36
C VAL A 436 -27.38 11.31 11.04
N LYS A 437 -26.08 11.39 11.34
CA LYS A 437 -25.30 10.38 12.07
C LYS A 437 -24.43 11.07 13.11
N ALA A 438 -24.22 10.45 14.26
CA ALA A 438 -23.29 10.97 15.28
C ALA A 438 -22.36 9.88 15.78
N ARG A 439 -21.17 10.28 16.26
CA ARG A 439 -20.21 9.42 16.95
C ARG A 439 -19.74 10.09 18.23
N ALA A 440 -19.84 9.38 19.35
CA ALA A 440 -19.46 9.88 20.67
C ALA A 440 -18.83 8.79 21.55
N SER A 441 -18.38 9.15 22.76
CA SER A 441 -17.87 8.19 23.74
C SER A 441 -18.94 7.28 24.36
N ARG A 442 -20.21 7.65 24.24
CA ARG A 442 -21.37 6.98 24.84
C ARG A 442 -22.57 7.04 23.89
N PRO A 443 -23.36 5.96 23.72
CA PRO A 443 -24.53 5.93 22.82
C PRO A 443 -25.58 7.00 23.13
N GLU A 444 -25.73 7.37 24.40
CA GLU A 444 -26.68 8.38 24.85
C GLU A 444 -26.31 9.78 24.32
N LEU A 445 -25.01 10.09 24.21
CA LEU A 445 -24.52 11.33 23.62
C LEU A 445 -24.70 11.35 22.09
N GLU A 446 -24.65 10.18 21.44
CA GLU A 446 -24.93 10.06 20.01
C GLU A 446 -26.41 10.33 19.73
N ALA A 447 -27.30 9.76 20.53
CA ALA A 447 -28.75 9.97 20.42
C ALA A 447 -29.11 11.45 20.62
N GLU A 448 -28.49 12.12 21.59
CA GLU A 448 -28.73 13.54 21.84
C GLU A 448 -28.22 14.42 20.70
N ALA A 449 -27.03 14.15 20.17
CA ALA A 449 -26.52 14.89 19.00
C ALA A 449 -27.40 14.68 17.76
N ILE A 450 -27.90 13.47 17.53
CA ILE A 450 -28.84 13.19 16.43
C ILE A 450 -30.14 13.98 16.61
N ARG A 451 -30.71 14.00 17.83
CA ARG A 451 -31.93 14.75 18.14
C ARG A 451 -31.75 16.24 17.83
N VAL A 452 -30.72 16.87 18.38
CA VAL A 452 -30.45 18.30 18.22
C VAL A 452 -30.22 18.68 16.75
N ILE A 453 -29.47 17.87 15.99
CA ILE A 453 -29.20 18.16 14.58
C ILE A 453 -30.43 17.93 13.70
N SER A 454 -31.32 17.00 14.08
CA SER A 454 -32.57 16.76 13.36
C SER A 454 -33.63 17.86 13.60
N GLU A 455 -33.48 18.64 14.67
CA GLU A 455 -34.37 19.77 15.02
C GLU A 455 -33.94 21.12 14.40
N LEU A 456 -32.81 21.15 13.69
CA LEU A 456 -32.35 22.35 12.98
C LEU A 456 -33.41 22.77 11.93
N PRO A 457 -33.66 24.09 11.76
CA PRO A 457 -34.64 24.59 10.81
C PRO A 457 -34.22 24.33 9.36
N GLU A 458 -35.21 24.29 8.46
CA GLU A 458 -35.00 24.22 7.01
C GLU A 458 -34.19 25.45 6.54
N MET A 459 -33.20 25.22 5.68
CA MET A 459 -32.28 26.26 5.20
C MET A 459 -32.47 26.49 3.71
N GLN A 460 -32.00 27.62 3.17
CA GLN A 460 -31.94 27.74 1.71
C GLN A 460 -30.86 26.78 1.18
N PRO A 461 -31.15 25.93 0.18
CA PRO A 461 -30.18 24.98 -0.35
C PRO A 461 -29.01 25.69 -1.03
N GLY A 462 -27.84 25.04 -1.06
CA GLY A 462 -26.70 25.54 -1.80
C GLY A 462 -26.97 25.46 -3.30
N LYS A 463 -26.39 26.37 -4.08
CA LYS A 463 -26.52 26.37 -5.54
C LYS A 463 -25.17 26.26 -6.23
N GLN A 464 -25.20 25.56 -7.35
CA GLN A 464 -24.11 25.50 -8.30
C GLN A 464 -24.67 25.53 -9.71
N ASP A 465 -24.14 26.41 -10.57
CA ASP A 465 -24.62 26.61 -11.95
C ASP A 465 -26.13 26.93 -12.03
N GLY A 466 -26.70 27.53 -10.98
CA GLY A 466 -28.13 27.84 -10.85
C GLY A 466 -29.03 26.67 -10.43
N GLU A 467 -28.48 25.47 -10.22
CA GLU A 467 -29.20 24.29 -9.72
C GLU A 467 -28.96 24.07 -8.21
N ASN A 468 -29.99 23.60 -7.50
CA ASN A 468 -29.87 23.28 -6.08
C ASN A 468 -29.07 21.97 -5.90
N ILE A 469 -28.11 21.98 -4.97
CA ILE A 469 -27.25 20.83 -4.69
C ILE A 469 -27.36 20.37 -3.24
N SER A 470 -27.12 19.06 -3.03
CA SER A 470 -27.04 18.48 -1.70
C SER A 470 -25.60 18.47 -1.18
N VAL A 471 -25.40 18.93 0.06
CA VAL A 471 -24.07 19.08 0.68
C VAL A 471 -24.02 18.35 2.01
N MET A 472 -22.92 17.63 2.25
CA MET A 472 -22.68 16.92 3.51
C MET A 472 -21.81 17.76 4.45
N TYR A 473 -22.26 17.88 5.70
CA TYR A 473 -21.64 18.66 6.76
C TYR A 473 -21.17 17.76 7.90
N SER A 474 -20.09 18.18 8.56
CA SER A 474 -19.56 17.56 9.78
C SER A 474 -19.37 18.64 10.85
N LEU A 475 -19.99 18.46 12.02
CA LEU A 475 -19.97 19.38 13.14
C LEU A 475 -19.36 18.71 14.38
N PRO A 476 -18.17 19.15 14.83
CA PRO A 476 -17.64 18.78 16.13
C PRO A 476 -18.32 19.56 17.25
N ILE A 477 -18.90 18.86 18.22
CA ILE A 477 -19.51 19.42 19.43
C ILE A 477 -18.64 19.04 20.62
N VAL A 478 -18.17 20.02 21.39
CA VAL A 478 -17.32 19.83 22.56
C VAL A 478 -18.02 20.40 23.78
N PHE A 479 -18.10 19.62 24.85
CA PHE A 479 -18.67 20.08 26.11
C PHE A 479 -17.85 19.57 27.30
N GLN A 480 -17.83 20.37 28.37
CA GLN A 480 -17.11 20.04 29.60
C GLN A 480 -18.10 19.70 30.71
N VAL A 481 -17.89 18.56 31.35
CA VAL A 481 -18.66 18.17 32.54
C VAL A 481 -17.79 18.45 33.76
N GLY A 482 -18.24 19.37 34.61
CA GLY A 482 -17.57 19.67 35.87
C GLY A 482 -17.58 18.44 36.79
N SER A 483 -16.46 18.19 37.47
CA SER A 483 -16.36 17.16 38.49
C SER A 483 -17.39 17.43 39.59
N SER A 484 -18.28 16.46 39.85
CA SER A 484 -19.07 16.46 41.08
C SER A 484 -18.11 16.26 42.25
N GLU A 485 -17.97 17.28 43.11
CA GLU A 485 -17.44 17.10 44.48
C GLU A 485 -18.37 16.24 45.33
#